data_AF-A0A7J2HG46-F1
#
_entry.id   AF-A0A7J2HG46-F1
#
_cell.length_a   1.000
_cell.length_b   1.000
_cell.length_c   1.000
_cell.angle_alpha   90.00
_cell.angle_beta   90.00
_cell.angle_gamma   90.00
#
_symmetry.space_group_name_H-M   'P 1'
#
loop_
_entity.id
_entity.type
_entity.pdbx_description
1 polymer ?
#
loop_
_entity_poly.entity_id
_entity_poly.type
_entity_poly.pdbx_seq_one_letter_code
_entity_poly.pdbx_strand_id
1 'polypeptide(L)' 'MGVKIREIIPETAVEKISLEALSGKAVALDAFNMLYQFITIIRGPDGRPLMDRR' A
#
# COMPACT_ATOMS: atom_id res chain seq x y z
N MET A 1 -0.86 -0.51 -9.42
CA MET A 1 0.09 -1.17 -10.34
C MET A 1 0.21 -2.64 -9.96
N GLY A 2 0.53 -3.55 -10.89
CA GLY A 2 0.77 -4.97 -10.61
C GLY A 2 -0.02 -5.93 -11.51
N VAL A 3 0.10 -7.23 -11.23
CA VAL A 3 -0.59 -8.31 -11.94
C VAL A 3 -1.87 -8.68 -11.19
N LYS A 4 -3.00 -8.79 -11.89
CA LYS A 4 -4.31 -9.10 -11.29
C LYS A 4 -4.51 -10.61 -11.10
N ILE A 5 -3.80 -11.20 -10.15
CA ILE A 5 -3.92 -12.64 -9.83
C ILE A 5 -4.72 -12.92 -8.55
N ARG A 6 -5.27 -11.88 -7.89
CA ARG A 6 -5.95 -12.04 -6.60
C ARG A 6 -7.05 -13.10 -6.62
N GLU A 7 -7.79 -13.20 -7.72
CA GLU A 7 -8.95 -14.10 -7.87
C GLU A 7 -8.58 -15.58 -7.94
N ILE A 8 -7.31 -15.91 -8.23
CA ILE A 8 -6.84 -17.30 -8.33
C ILE A 8 -6.04 -17.76 -7.11
N ILE A 9 -5.84 -16.89 -6.11
CA ILE A 9 -5.14 -17.26 -4.86
C ILE A 9 -6.12 -18.08 -4.00
N PRO A 10 -5.81 -19.34 -3.62
CA PRO A 10 -6.67 -20.14 -2.77
C PRO A 10 -6.88 -19.47 -1.40
N GLU A 11 -8.10 -19.53 -0.86
CA GLU A 11 -8.40 -18.93 0.45
C GLU A 11 -7.53 -19.52 1.58
N THR A 12 -7.16 -20.80 1.46
CA THR A 12 -6.27 -21.48 2.41
C THR A 12 -4.86 -20.91 2.44
N ALA A 13 -4.45 -20.13 1.43
CA ALA A 13 -3.15 -19.45 1.37
C ALA A 13 -3.21 -18.00 1.85
N VAL A 14 -4.38 -17.47 2.23
CA VAL A 14 -4.56 -16.07 2.66
C VAL A 14 -4.70 -16.00 4.18
N GLU A 15 -3.72 -15.38 4.83
CA GLU A 15 -3.78 -15.07 6.25
C GLU A 15 -4.09 -13.58 6.46
N LYS A 16 -5.10 -13.26 7.27
CA LYS A 16 -5.38 -11.89 7.70
C LYS A 16 -4.70 -11.65 9.05
N ILE A 17 -3.77 -10.71 9.08
CA ILE A 17 -3.01 -10.34 10.28
C ILE A 17 -3.28 -8.89 10.68
N SER A 18 -3.04 -8.57 11.95
CA SER A 18 -2.97 -7.17 12.42
C SER A 18 -1.56 -6.60 12.24
N LEU A 19 -1.40 -5.28 12.37
CA LEU A 19 -0.07 -4.65 12.29
C LEU A 19 0.83 -5.06 13.46
N GLU A 20 0.25 -5.30 14.63
CA GLU A 20 0.97 -5.71 15.85
C GLU A 20 1.65 -7.06 15.65
N ALA A 21 1.09 -7.95 14.82
CA ALA A 21 1.70 -9.23 14.46
C ALA A 21 3.04 -9.07 13.69
N LEU A 22 3.29 -7.89 13.10
CA LEU A 22 4.54 -7.55 12.44
C LEU A 22 5.57 -6.93 13.39
N SER A 23 5.23 -6.70 14.67
CA SER A 23 6.14 -6.09 15.64
C SER A 23 7.44 -6.90 15.80
N GLY A 24 8.57 -6.18 15.81
CA GLY A 24 9.91 -6.79 15.89
C GLY A 24 10.41 -7.46 14.61
N LYS A 25 9.63 -7.46 13.52
CA LYS A 25 10.06 -8.00 12.22
C LYS A 25 10.64 -6.89 11.33
N ALA A 26 11.72 -7.19 10.63
CA ALA A 26 12.18 -6.36 9.53
C ALA A 26 11.30 -6.63 8.29
N VAL A 27 10.76 -5.57 7.68
CA VAL A 27 9.92 -5.65 6.48
C VAL A 27 10.55 -4.80 5.39
N ALA A 28 10.88 -5.41 4.25
CA ALA A 28 11.34 -4.69 3.08
C ALA A 28 10.14 -4.14 2.31
N LEU A 29 10.17 -2.85 1.96
CA LEU A 29 9.11 -2.18 1.23
C LEU A 29 9.59 -1.76 -0.15
N ASP A 30 8.75 -1.94 -1.16
CA ASP A 30 9.02 -1.46 -2.52
C ASP A 30 8.80 0.06 -2.59
N ALA A 31 9.90 0.81 -2.73
CA ALA A 31 9.88 2.26 -2.75
C ALA A 31 9.03 2.84 -3.89
N PHE A 32 9.10 2.25 -5.10
CA PHE A 32 8.32 2.75 -6.24
C PHE A 32 6.83 2.54 -6.03
N ASN A 33 6.45 1.36 -5.52
CA ASN A 33 5.06 1.09 -5.21
C ASN A 33 4.54 2.00 -4.09
N MET A 34 5.31 2.19 -3.02
CA MET A 34 4.94 3.09 -1.91
C MET A 34 4.72 4.52 -2.35
N LEU A 35 5.66 5.10 -3.12
CA LEU A 35 5.54 6.47 -3.61
C LEU A 35 4.30 6.63 -4.50
N TYR A 36 4.01 5.64 -5.36
CA TYR A 36 2.79 5.65 -6.16
C TYR A 36 1.54 5.62 -5.27
N GLN A 37 1.51 4.82 -4.20
CA GLN A 37 0.39 4.81 -3.26
C GLN A 37 0.23 6.15 -2.53
N PHE A 38 1.32 6.79 -2.13
CA PHE A 38 1.25 8.12 -1.50
C PHE A 38 0.63 9.15 -2.43
N ILE A 39 1.11 9.24 -3.67
CA ILE A 39 0.62 10.24 -4.64
C ILE A 39 -0.84 9.98 -5.04
N THR A 40 -1.27 8.71 -5.06
CA THR A 40 -2.63 8.35 -5.48
C THR A 40 -3.67 8.50 -4.37
N ILE A 41 -3.29 8.30 -3.10
CA ILE A 41 -4.23 8.25 -1.97
C ILE A 41 -4.16 9.51 -1.08
N ILE A 42 -2.98 10.13 -0.91
CA ILE A 42 -2.81 11.33 -0.08
C ILE A 42 -3.13 12.57 -0.93
N ARG A 43 -4.32 13.14 -0.74
CA ARG A 43 -4.86 14.23 -1.55
C ARG A 43 -5.47 15.33 -0.69
N GLY A 44 -5.56 16.54 -1.26
CA GLY A 44 -6.35 17.61 -0.70
C GLY A 44 -7.86 17.29 -0.73
N PRO A 45 -8.69 18.04 0.00
CA PRO A 45 -10.15 17.84 -0.01
C PRO A 45 -10.78 17.96 -1.40
N ASP A 46 -10.13 18.67 -2.32
CA ASP A 46 -10.54 18.84 -3.72
C ASP A 46 -10.02 17.72 -4.65
N GLY A 47 -9.33 16.72 -4.11
CA GLY A 47 -8.76 15.60 -4.85
C GLY A 47 -7.43 15.90 -5.55
N ARG A 48 -6.87 17.10 -5.45
CA ARG A 48 -5.54 17.40 -6.01
C ARG A 48 -4.43 16.75 -5.16
N PRO A 49 -3.28 16.41 -5.76
CA PRO A 49 -2.10 16.04 -4.97
C PRO A 49 -1.74 17.14 -3.98
N LEU A 50 -1.16 16.76 -2.84
CA LEU A 50 -0.56 17.75 -1.96
C LEU A 50 0.59 18.45 -2.69
N MET A 51 0.65 19.76 -2.54
CA MET A 51 1.67 20.63 -3.13
C MET A 51 2.32 21.45 -2.01
N ASP A 52 3.54 21.92 -2.23
CA ASP A 52 4.10 22.93 -1.34
C ASP A 52 3.38 24.28 -1.54
N ARG A 53 3.79 25.30 -0.79
CA ARG A 53 3.13 26.62 -0.79
C ARG A 53 3.63 27.52 -1.94
N ARG A 54 4.51 27.06 -2.82
CA ARG A 54 5.09 27.92 -3.87
C ARG A 54 4.17 28.09 -5.08
#